data_AF-A0A259D1T6-F1
#
_entry.id   AF-A0A259D1T6-F1
#
_cell.length_a   1.000
_cell.length_b   1.000
_cell.length_c   1.000
_cell.angle_alpha   90.00
_cell.angle_beta   90.00
_cell.angle_gamma   90.00
#
_symmetry.space_group_name_H-M   'P 1'
#
loop_
_entity.id
_entity.type
_entity.pdbx_description
1 polymer ?
#
loop_
_entity_poly.entity_id
_entity_poly.type
_entity_poly.pdbx_seq_one_letter_code
_entity_poly.pdbx_strand_id
1 'polypeptide(L)' 'TRRHVGQITLNDLAKINLPEVDLLVLRAHGFAGEQINAVKVIKTGELSIAVTLKGITATAGAKAAIEAAGGKLVDLV' A
#
# COMPACT_ATOMS: atom_id res chain seq x y z
N THR A 1 -6.10 -14.58 -19.26
CA THR A 1 -5.48 -14.51 -17.93
C THR A 1 -5.93 -13.24 -17.24
N ARG A 2 -6.79 -13.33 -16.21
CA ARG A 2 -7.29 -12.14 -15.50
C ARG A 2 -6.18 -11.61 -14.59
N ARG A 3 -5.76 -10.35 -14.78
CA ARG A 3 -4.79 -9.69 -13.89
C ARG A 3 -5.54 -9.20 -12.66
N HIS A 4 -5.43 -9.91 -11.55
CA HIS A 4 -6.03 -9.51 -10.28
C HIS A 4 -5.18 -8.40 -9.65
N VAL A 5 -5.70 -7.18 -9.70
CA VAL A 5 -5.07 -6.00 -9.10
C VAL A 5 -5.84 -5.63 -7.84
N GLY A 6 -5.19 -5.72 -6.68
CA GLY A 6 -5.73 -5.25 -5.41
C GLY A 6 -5.63 -3.74 -5.32
N GLN A 7 -6.65 -3.11 -4.73
CA GLN A 7 -6.63 -1.68 -4.44
C GLN A 7 -6.60 -1.50 -2.93
N ILE A 8 -5.70 -0.65 -2.46
CA ILE A 8 -5.57 -0.32 -1.04
C ILE A 8 -5.67 1.19 -0.87
N THR A 9 -6.41 1.58 0.15
CA THR A 9 -6.54 2.99 0.53
C THR A 9 -5.56 3.35 1.64
N LEU A 10 -5.24 4.64 1.74
CA LEU A 10 -4.42 5.16 2.84
C LEU A 10 -5.11 4.93 4.20
N ASN A 11 -6.43 4.97 4.25
CA ASN A 11 -7.20 4.69 5.47
C ASN A 11 -7.04 3.23 5.93
N ASP A 12 -6.96 2.27 5.00
CA ASP A 12 -6.69 0.87 5.35
C ASP A 12 -5.26 0.68 5.86
N LEU A 13 -4.28 1.37 5.27
CA LEU A 13 -2.90 1.40 5.79
C LEU A 13 -2.84 2.02 7.19
N ALA A 14 -3.63 3.06 7.46
CA ALA A 14 -3.73 3.68 8.77
C ALA A 14 -4.34 2.73 9.82
N LYS A 15 -5.31 1.90 9.44
CA LYS A 15 -5.90 0.88 10.34
C LYS A 15 -4.93 -0.25 10.69
N ILE A 16 -4.09 -0.65 9.74
CA ILE A 16 -3.06 -1.66 9.98
C ILE A 16 -2.00 -1.13 10.96
N ASN A 17 -1.72 0.18 10.91
CA ASN A 17 -0.78 0.88 11.79
C ASN A 17 0.60 0.18 11.86
N LEU A 18 1.05 -0.38 10.73
CA LEU A 18 2.36 -0.99 10.60
C LEU A 18 3.31 0.00 9.89
N PRO A 19 4.53 0.16 10.41
CA PRO A 19 5.54 1.00 9.78
C PRO A 19 6.09 0.37 8.48
N GLU A 20 5.87 -0.92 8.28
CA GLU A 20 6.29 -1.65 7.09
C GLU A 20 5.11 -2.47 6.53
N VAL A 21 4.80 -2.25 5.26
CA VAL A 21 3.71 -2.90 4.55
C VAL A 21 4.27 -3.54 3.28
N ASP A 22 4.24 -4.87 3.29
CA ASP A 22 4.64 -5.74 2.19
C ASP A 22 3.43 -6.55 1.69
N LEU A 23 3.52 -7.18 0.52
CA LEU A 23 2.51 -8.10 0.01
C LEU A 23 2.18 -9.22 1.01
N LEU A 24 3.16 -9.70 1.79
CA LEU A 24 2.93 -10.67 2.88
C LEU A 24 2.04 -10.11 3.99
N VAL A 25 2.26 -8.86 4.41
CA VAL A 25 1.48 -8.19 5.45
C VAL A 25 0.04 -7.98 4.96
N LEU A 26 -0.11 -7.56 3.70
CA LEU A 26 -1.43 -7.38 3.09
C LEU A 26 -2.20 -8.70 2.95
N ARG A 27 -1.51 -9.81 2.70
CA ARG A 27 -2.10 -11.15 2.69
C ARG A 27 -2.53 -11.57 4.09
N ALA A 28 -1.68 -11.38 5.09
CA ALA A 28 -1.99 -11.72 6.48
C ALA A 28 -3.20 -10.94 7.02
N HIS A 29 -3.38 -9.69 6.60
CA HIS A 29 -4.52 -8.86 6.98
C HIS A 29 -5.73 -8.98 6.05
N GLY A 30 -5.71 -9.86 5.04
CA GLY A 30 -6.83 -10.11 4.14
C GLY A 30 -7.12 -9.01 3.11
N PHE A 31 -6.26 -7.99 3.00
CA PHE A 31 -6.39 -6.92 2.00
C PHE A 31 -5.86 -7.35 0.62
N ALA A 32 -4.91 -8.28 0.58
CA ALA A 32 -4.44 -8.91 -0.64
C ALA A 32 -4.77 -10.40 -0.64
N GLY A 33 -5.77 -10.81 -1.43
CA GLY A 33 -6.05 -12.23 -1.64
C GLY A 33 -4.87 -12.94 -2.32
N GLU A 34 -4.79 -14.27 -2.17
CA GLU A 34 -3.69 -15.09 -2.72
C GLU A 34 -3.54 -14.96 -4.25
N GLN A 35 -4.63 -14.57 -4.93
CA GLN A 35 -4.68 -14.35 -6.37
C GLN A 35 -4.16 -12.96 -6.80
N ILE A 36 -3.89 -12.04 -5.87
CA ILE A 36 -3.49 -10.67 -6.21
C ILE A 36 -2.02 -10.65 -6.61
N ASN A 37 -1.78 -10.28 -7.86
CA ASN A 37 -0.45 -10.21 -8.48
C ASN A 37 0.11 -8.78 -8.51
N ALA A 38 -0.73 -7.77 -8.31
CA ALA A 38 -0.31 -6.38 -8.24
C ALA A 38 -1.21 -5.63 -7.26
N VAL A 39 -0.63 -4.78 -6.43
CA VAL A 39 -1.38 -3.90 -5.52
C VAL A 39 -1.16 -2.46 -5.94
N LYS A 40 -2.24 -1.70 -6.00
CA LYS A 40 -2.22 -0.27 -6.31
C LYS A 40 -2.72 0.53 -5.12
N VAL A 41 -1.89 1.45 -4.62
CA VAL A 41 -2.30 2.36 -3.53
C VAL A 41 -2.95 3.61 -4.09
N ILE A 42 -4.15 3.91 -3.60
CA ILE A 42 -4.97 5.05 -4.01
C ILE A 42 -5.03 6.05 -2.86
N LYS A 43 -4.90 7.34 -3.19
CA LYS A 43 -5.07 8.44 -2.23
C LYS A 43 -6.54 8.58 -1.86
N THR A 44 -6.96 7.84 -0.83
CA THR A 44 -8.29 7.96 -0.24
C THR A 44 -8.12 8.10 1.27
N GLY A 45 -8.46 9.29 1.78
CA GLY A 45 -8.20 9.70 3.16
C GLY A 45 -6.82 10.33 3.35
N GLU A 46 -6.53 10.67 4.61
CA GLU A 46 -5.25 11.23 5.03
C GLU A 46 -4.40 10.13 5.68
N LEU A 47 -3.12 10.08 5.32
CA LEU A 47 -2.14 9.25 5.99
C LEU A 47 -1.29 10.18 6.87
N SER A 48 -1.35 10.01 8.19
CA SER A 48 -0.54 10.78 9.14
C SER A 48 0.62 9.94 9.70
N ILE A 49 0.79 8.71 9.20
CA ILE A 49 1.72 7.73 9.74
C ILE A 49 2.79 7.43 8.67
N ALA A 50 4.05 7.42 9.09
CA ALA A 50 5.16 7.00 8.25
C ALA A 50 5.03 5.51 7.94
N VAL A 51 4.69 5.16 6.69
CA VAL A 51 4.56 3.78 6.24
C VAL A 51 5.59 3.49 5.15
N THR A 52 6.31 2.39 5.29
CA THR A 52 7.24 1.87 4.29
C THR A 52 6.53 0.83 3.44
N LEU A 53 6.28 1.12 2.16
CA LEU A 53 5.68 0.16 1.22
C LEU A 53 6.78 -0.54 0.43
N LYS A 54 6.76 -1.88 0.37
CA LYS A 54 7.70 -2.69 -0.41
C LYS A 54 6.99 -3.42 -1.54
N GLY A 55 7.47 -3.27 -2.78
CA GLY A 55 6.96 -4.01 -3.95
C GLY A 55 5.52 -3.67 -4.35
N ILE A 56 5.05 -2.45 -4.05
CA ILE A 56 3.68 -2.01 -4.31
C ILE A 56 3.69 -0.74 -5.15
N THR A 57 2.84 -0.69 -6.18
CA THR A 57 2.73 0.50 -7.03
C THR A 57 1.79 1.53 -6.40
N ALA A 58 2.30 2.70 -6.04
CA ALA A 58 1.45 3.79 -5.55
C ALA A 58 1.08 4.78 -6.67
N THR A 59 -0.16 5.28 -6.65
CA THR A 59 -0.59 6.41 -7.50
C THR A 59 0.16 7.68 -7.14
N ALA A 60 0.29 8.62 -8.08
CA ALA A 60 0.99 9.90 -7.85
C ALA A 60 0.49 10.64 -6.59
N GLY A 61 -0.83 10.67 -6.37
CA GLY A 61 -1.42 11.26 -5.17
C GLY A 61 -1.10 10.49 -3.89
N ALA A 62 -1.01 9.15 -3.95
CA ALA A 62 -0.66 8.33 -2.80
C ALA A 62 0.82 8.47 -2.44
N LYS A 63 1.72 8.54 -3.43
CA LYS A 63 3.16 8.79 -3.21
C LYS A 63 3.37 10.08 -2.41
N ALA A 64 2.74 11.18 -2.85
CA ALA A 64 2.83 12.46 -2.18
C ALA A 64 2.31 12.42 -0.73
N ALA A 65 1.23 11.68 -0.48
CA ALA A 65 0.70 11.50 0.88
C ALA A 65 1.61 10.65 1.78
N ILE A 66 2.24 9.60 1.22
CA ILE A 66 3.18 8.75 1.96
C ILE A 66 4.44 9.52 2.30
N GLU A 67 4.99 10.30 1.35
CA GLU A 67 6.15 11.16 1.59
C GLU A 67 5.84 12.25 2.62
N ALA A 68 4.66 12.87 2.55
CA ALA A 68 4.22 13.85 3.54
C ALA A 68 4.07 13.25 4.94
N ALA A 69 3.72 11.96 5.04
CA ALA A 69 3.67 11.23 6.30
C ALA A 69 5.04 10.74 6.79
N GLY A 70 6.12 10.97 6.02
CA GLY A 70 7.47 10.47 6.34
C GLY A 70 7.70 9.01 5.99
N GLY A 71 6.82 8.41 5.18
CA GLY A 71 6.93 7.04 4.69
C GLY A 71 7.86 6.90 3.49
N LYS A 72 8.16 5.65 3.11
CA LYS A 72 9.11 5.33 2.04
C LYS A 72 8.55 4.27 1.10
N LEU A 73 8.67 4.50 -0.20
CA LEU A 73 8.34 3.49 -1.21
C LEU A 73 9.62 2.80 -1.68
N VAL A 74 9.72 1.50 -1.41
CA VAL A 74 10.72 0.61 -1.98
C VAL A 74 10.05 -0.09 -3.14
N ASP A 75 10.10 0.56 -4.29
CA ASP A 75 9.72 -0.03 -5.57
C ASP A 75 10.88 -0.96 -5.98
N LEU A 76 10.66 -2.27 -5.93
CA LEU A 76 11.60 -3.23 -6.49
C LEU A 76 11.28 -3.31 -7.98
N VAL A 77 12.13 -2.67 -8.80
CA VAL A 77 12.05 -2.61 -10.27
C VAL A 77 11.99 -4.00 -10.88
#